data_AF-I0Z8B3-F1
#
_entry.id   AF-I0Z8B3-F1
#
_cell.length_a   1.000
_cell.length_b   1.000
_cell.length_c   1.000
_cell.angle_alpha   90.00
_cell.angle_beta   90.00
_cell.angle_gamma   90.00
#
_symmetry.space_group_name_H-M   'P 1'
#
loop_
_entity.id
_entity.type
_entity.pdbx_description
1 polymer ?
#
loop_
_entity_poly.entity_id
_entity_poly.type
_entity_poly.pdbx_seq_one_letter_code
_entity_poly.pdbx_strand_id
1 'polypeptide(L)'
;CLKLYCDCFATGLFCNDACMCKDCENRTDTLNAVFKARKFIMVKDPTAFKPKVLDASGGHVKGCACRKSRCLKKYCECFLV
;
A
#
# COMPACT_ATOMS: atom_id res chain seq x y z
N CYS A 1 -8.55 -0.10 -8.89
CA CYS A 1 -7.36 -0.11 -7.99
C CYS A 1 -7.26 1.11 -7.07
N LEU A 2 -8.34 1.52 -6.39
CA LEU A 2 -8.37 2.75 -5.56
C LEU A 2 -8.28 2.47 -4.06
N LYS A 3 -7.60 1.40 -3.68
CA LYS A 3 -7.45 0.94 -2.29
C LYS A 3 -6.01 0.47 -2.09
N LEU A 4 -5.55 0.45 -0.84
CA LEU A 4 -4.17 0.09 -0.46
C LEU A 4 -3.82 -1.40 -0.68
N TYR A 5 -4.74 -2.22 -1.17
CA TYR A 5 -4.46 -3.59 -1.62
C TYR A 5 -3.71 -3.65 -2.96
N CYS A 6 -3.72 -2.55 -3.72
CA CYS A 6 -2.95 -2.42 -4.95
C CYS A 6 -1.61 -1.76 -4.64
N ASP A 7 -0.51 -2.42 -4.97
CA ASP A 7 0.84 -1.93 -4.68
C ASP A 7 1.15 -0.59 -5.36
N CYS A 8 0.74 -0.41 -6.62
CA CYS A 8 0.90 0.87 -7.31
C CYS A 8 0.19 2.00 -6.55
N PHE A 9 -1.07 1.78 -6.17
CA PHE A 9 -1.84 2.79 -5.45
C PHE A 9 -1.28 3.05 -4.04
N ALA A 10 -0.86 2.01 -3.33
CA ALA A 10 -0.28 2.11 -2.00
C ALA A 10 1.08 2.85 -1.99
N THR A 11 1.89 2.69 -3.04
CA THR A 11 3.16 3.42 -3.23
C THR A 11 2.98 4.81 -3.83
N GLY A 12 1.73 5.21 -4.11
CA GLY A 12 1.43 6.51 -4.66
C GLY A 12 1.64 6.64 -6.18
N LEU A 13 1.84 5.53 -6.89
CA LEU A 13 1.99 5.48 -8.34
C LEU A 13 0.64 5.18 -9.04
N PHE A 14 0.55 5.54 -10.32
CA PHE A 14 -0.52 5.06 -11.19
C PHE A 14 -0.18 3.66 -11.69
N CYS A 15 -1.20 2.83 -11.86
CA CYS A 15 -1.03 1.57 -12.57
C CYS A 15 -0.81 1.88 -14.06
N ASN A 16 0.04 1.10 -14.72
CA ASN A 16 0.24 1.17 -16.18
C ASN A 16 -0.29 -0.10 -16.86
N ASP A 17 -0.01 -0.26 -18.15
CA ASP A 17 -0.47 -1.40 -18.95
C ASP A 17 0.27 -2.72 -18.63
N ALA A 18 1.38 -2.65 -17.90
CA ALA A 18 2.05 -3.86 -17.40
C ALA A 18 1.33 -4.47 -16.18
N CYS A 19 0.36 -3.78 -15.57
CA CYS A 19 -0.40 -4.30 -14.45
C CYS A 19 -1.52 -5.25 -14.90
N MET A 20 -1.63 -6.42 -14.25
CA MET A 20 -2.72 -7.40 -14.51
C MET A 20 -4.02 -7.11 -13.72
N CYS A 21 -4.30 -5.86 -13.43
CA CYS A 21 -5.47 -5.46 -12.63
C CYS A 21 -6.77 -5.55 -13.44
N LYS A 22 -7.83 -6.11 -12.86
CA LYS A 22 -9.19 -6.04 -13.43
C LYS A 22 -9.84 -4.70 -13.09
N ASP A 23 -10.54 -4.10 -14.05
CA ASP A 23 -11.31 -2.84 -13.90
C ASP A 23 -10.49 -1.74 -13.19
N CYS A 24 -9.30 -1.45 -13.74
CA CYS A 24 -8.34 -0.60 -13.07
C CYS A 24 -8.65 0.90 -13.23
N GLU A 25 -9.18 1.49 -12.17
CA GLU A 25 -9.38 2.95 -12.10
C GLU A 25 -8.17 3.74 -11.53
N ASN A 26 -7.03 3.11 -11.25
CA ASN A 26 -5.81 3.84 -10.82
C ASN A 26 -4.98 4.25 -12.03
N ARG A 27 -5.51 5.17 -12.83
CA ARG A 27 -4.95 5.59 -14.12
C ARG A 27 -4.93 7.11 -14.22
N THR A 28 -4.17 7.64 -15.17
CA THR A 28 -4.00 9.08 -15.38
C THR A 28 -5.19 9.74 -16.08
N ASP A 29 -6.10 8.97 -16.65
CA ASP A 29 -7.38 9.42 -17.23
C ASP A 29 -8.50 9.50 -16.19
N THR A 30 -8.45 8.70 -15.12
CA THR A 30 -9.43 8.67 -14.02
C THR A 30 -9.01 9.50 -12.79
N LEU A 31 -8.30 10.61 -12.98
CA LEU A 31 -7.70 11.43 -11.91
C LEU A 31 -8.67 11.80 -10.78
N ASN A 32 -9.89 12.20 -11.12
CA ASN A 32 -10.89 12.61 -10.14
C ASN A 32 -11.20 11.49 -9.12
N ALA A 33 -11.37 10.25 -9.61
CA ALA A 33 -11.60 9.10 -8.76
C ALA A 33 -10.37 8.79 -7.89
N VAL A 34 -9.17 8.87 -8.48
CA VAL A 34 -7.90 8.66 -7.78
C VAL A 34 -7.69 9.68 -6.66
N PHE A 35 -7.84 10.97 -6.94
CA PHE A 35 -7.70 12.04 -5.95
C PHE A 35 -8.73 11.93 -4.84
N LYS A 36 -10.00 11.65 -5.17
CA LYS A 36 -11.06 11.44 -4.18
C LYS A 36 -10.73 10.28 -3.24
N ALA A 37 -10.28 9.15 -3.79
CA ALA A 37 -9.88 7.98 -3.01
C ALA A 37 -8.68 8.27 -2.10
N ARG A 38 -7.63 8.92 -2.63
CA ARG A 38 -6.44 9.30 -1.83
C ARG A 38 -6.80 10.25 -0.70
N LYS A 39 -7.56 11.31 -0.99
CA LYS A 39 -8.02 12.27 0.02
C LYS A 39 -8.82 11.57 1.11
N PHE A 40 -9.75 10.70 0.75
CA PHE A 40 -10.55 9.96 1.73
C PHE A 40 -9.70 9.06 2.63
N ILE A 41 -8.69 8.37 2.07
CA ILE A 41 -7.77 7.53 2.85
C ILE A 41 -6.91 8.38 3.78
N MET A 42 -6.35 9.49 3.31
CA MET A 42 -5.53 10.40 4.14
C MET A 42 -6.32 11.04 5.28
N VAL A 43 -7.61 11.33 5.08
CA VAL A 43 -8.48 11.82 6.15
C VAL A 43 -8.67 10.76 7.24
N LYS A 44 -8.77 9.48 6.87
CA LYS A 44 -8.91 8.38 7.83
C LYS A 44 -7.60 8.03 8.55
N ASP A 45 -6.50 8.04 7.80
CA ASP A 45 -5.16 7.79 8.31
C ASP A 45 -4.16 8.65 7.54
N PRO A 46 -3.66 9.75 8.15
CA PRO A 46 -2.66 10.62 7.52
C PRO A 46 -1.33 9.91 7.21
N THR A 47 -1.09 8.75 7.81
CA THR A 47 0.12 7.94 7.61
C THR A 47 -0.05 6.80 6.59
N ALA A 48 -1.24 6.66 5.99
CA ALA A 48 -1.58 5.54 5.12
C ALA A 48 -0.68 5.35 3.90
N PHE A 49 -0.07 6.42 3.39
CA PHE A 49 0.84 6.41 2.23
C PHE A 49 2.32 6.57 2.62
N LYS A 50 2.64 6.57 3.91
CA LYS A 50 4.02 6.52 4.38
C LYS A 50 4.53 5.06 4.36
N PRO A 51 5.84 4.83 4.18
CA PRO A 51 6.42 3.49 4.32
C PRO A 51 6.06 2.88 5.69
N LYS A 52 5.64 1.61 5.68
CA LYS A 52 5.25 0.88 6.91
C LYS A 52 6.43 0.28 7.66
N VAL A 53 7.58 0.14 7.01
CA VAL A 53 8.83 -0.40 7.55
C VAL A 53 9.92 0.65 7.45
N LEU A 54 10.76 0.72 8.48
CA LEU A 54 11.95 1.58 8.51
C LEU A 54 13.11 0.80 7.92
N ASP A 55 13.48 1.11 6.67
CA ASP A 55 14.73 0.76 5.96
C ASP A 55 15.34 -0.62 6.27
N ALA A 56 16.67 -0.76 6.14
CA ALA A 56 17.42 -2.02 6.18
C ALA A 56 17.34 -2.79 7.53
N SER A 57 16.76 -2.19 8.56
CA SER A 57 16.46 -2.83 9.85
C SER A 57 15.05 -3.42 9.92
N GLY A 58 14.21 -3.16 8.89
CA GLY A 58 12.84 -3.62 8.62
C GLY A 58 11.89 -3.84 9.80
N GLY A 59 12.07 -3.03 10.84
CA GLY A 59 11.10 -2.88 11.90
C GLY A 59 9.91 -2.05 11.40
N HIS A 60 8.69 -2.52 11.63
CA HIS A 60 7.51 -1.66 11.52
C HIS A 60 7.53 -0.60 12.62
N VAL A 61 7.27 0.67 12.27
CA VAL A 61 7.20 1.79 13.24
C VAL A 61 6.22 1.51 14.39
N LYS A 62 5.09 0.86 14.08
CA LYS A 62 4.04 0.51 15.05
C LYS A 62 4.04 -0.97 15.46
N GLY A 63 4.99 -1.78 14.95
CA GLY A 63 5.02 -3.24 15.10
C GLY A 63 4.16 -4.02 14.08
N CYS A 64 4.48 -5.32 13.86
CA CYS A 64 3.66 -6.26 13.07
C CYS A 64 2.47 -6.80 13.88
N ALA A 65 1.31 -6.99 13.26
CA ALA A 65 0.13 -7.63 13.89
C ALA A 65 0.10 -9.17 13.73
N CYS A 66 1.24 -9.77 13.42
CA CYS A 66 1.34 -11.19 13.11
C CYS A 66 1.05 -12.06 14.33
N ARG A 67 0.11 -13.00 14.16
CA ARG A 67 -0.21 -14.01 15.19
C ARG A 67 0.38 -15.37 14.83
N LYS A 68 0.01 -15.89 13.66
CA LYS A 68 0.37 -17.25 13.22
C LYS A 68 1.72 -17.32 12.49
N SER A 69 2.04 -16.30 11.69
CA SER A 69 3.30 -16.27 10.94
C SER A 69 4.51 -16.00 11.83
N ARG A 70 4.31 -15.38 13.01
CA ARG A 70 5.38 -14.92 13.92
C ARG A 70 6.47 -14.11 13.18
N CYS A 71 6.06 -13.39 12.14
CA CYS A 71 6.93 -12.63 11.23
C CYS A 71 8.02 -13.52 10.53
N LEU A 72 7.86 -14.87 10.52
CA LEU A 72 8.73 -15.87 9.87
C LEU A 72 8.23 -16.32 8.47
N LYS A 73 7.26 -15.61 7.90
CA LYS A 73 6.70 -15.91 6.58
C LYS A 73 6.48 -14.60 5.83
N LYS A 74 6.55 -14.64 4.50
CA LYS A 74 6.35 -13.51 3.57
C LYS A 74 4.99 -12.78 3.67
N TYR A 75 4.09 -13.22 4.56
CA TYR A 75 2.87 -12.50 4.93
C TYR A 75 3.14 -11.23 5.75
N CYS A 76 4.38 -11.05 6.23
CA CYS A 76 4.80 -9.88 6.99
C CYS A 76 6.06 -9.30 6.36
N GLU A 77 6.10 -7.98 6.25
CA GLU A 77 7.24 -7.25 5.72
C GLU A 77 8.47 -7.38 6.64
N CYS A 78 8.29 -7.61 7.94
CA CYS A 78 9.39 -7.95 8.86
C CYS A 78 10.12 -9.26 8.52
N PHE A 79 9.57 -10.15 7.70
CA PHE A 79 10.27 -11.37 7.29
C PHE A 79 11.52 -11.10 6.46
N LEU A 80 11.60 -9.92 5.83
CA LEU A 80 12.72 -9.52 4.99
C LEU A 80 13.89 -8.93 5.79
N VAL A 81 13.75 -8.90 7.13
CA VAL A 81 14.79 -8.58 8.11
C VAL A 81 15.42 -9.86 8.62
#